data_AF-A0A3M0MK24-F1
#
_entry.id   AF-A0A3M0MK24-F1
#
_cell.length_a   1.000
_cell.length_b   1.000
_cell.length_c   1.000
_cell.angle_alpha   90.00
_cell.angle_beta   90.00
_cell.angle_gamma   90.00
#
_symmetry.space_group_name_H-M   'P 1'
#
loop_
_entity.id
_entity.type
_entity.pdbx_description
1 polymer ?
#
loop_
_entity_poly.entity_id
_entity_poly.type
_entity_poly.pdbx_seq_one_letter_code
_entity_poly.pdbx_strand_id
1 'polypeptide(L)'
;MRWRVVLPATVTGLALLAALGLGIPRKQHLTDALVVVDITRSMNVRDMQGESRLDYVRRALRDWIAARPCGSRIGLALFTERRSVTLFEPVEICADFSSVAGSLAGLDWRMAWEGDSMISKGLDYSLDRARELGVPLIFVTDGHEAPPLPYAGPAGFAGDSPGGLILGVGGDAPAPIPKFDDLGREVGFYDPEDVQHAPARIGAPPSDASERPGYHPRNNPYGESDLEGNEHLSELRQVYLQDLAEDRELGFLRLADGGAAIDRALLQYAPTHSVRVTRSLSPLIGAAGLLLLIALWLAGHRGFTRTERRFHDYRTHSHRGFLRRHIGVVGKSARSYAATGRRDSDNRGRAL
;
A
#
# COMPACT_ATOMS: atom_id res chain seq x y z
N MET A 1 -0.32 15.15 -49.09
CA MET A 1 0.85 14.31 -48.81
C MET A 1 1.58 14.72 -47.52
N ARG A 2 1.85 16.03 -47.31
CA ARG A 2 2.58 16.55 -46.12
C ARG A 2 1.99 16.17 -44.75
N TRP A 3 0.66 16.17 -44.61
CA TRP A 3 -0.01 15.91 -43.33
C TRP A 3 0.17 14.47 -42.79
N ARG A 4 0.42 13.50 -43.68
CA ARG A 4 0.64 12.08 -43.32
C ARG A 4 1.98 11.82 -42.65
N VAL A 5 2.94 12.74 -42.78
CA VAL A 5 4.28 12.61 -42.18
C VAL A 5 4.43 13.56 -41.00
N VAL A 6 3.85 14.77 -41.10
CA VAL A 6 3.96 15.78 -40.04
C VAL A 6 3.32 15.30 -38.73
N LEU A 7 2.10 14.77 -38.76
CA LEU A 7 1.41 14.40 -37.51
C LEU A 7 2.05 13.22 -36.77
N PRO A 8 2.46 12.11 -37.42
CA PRO A 8 3.23 11.06 -36.75
C PRO A 8 4.57 11.57 -36.20
N ALA A 9 5.27 12.43 -36.95
CA ALA A 9 6.50 13.05 -36.46
C ALA A 9 6.25 13.92 -35.23
N THR A 10 5.12 14.63 -35.15
CA THR A 10 4.72 15.39 -33.96
C THR A 10 4.44 14.47 -32.76
N VAL A 11 3.76 13.34 -32.96
CA VAL A 11 3.53 12.35 -31.89
C VAL A 11 4.86 11.80 -31.37
N THR A 12 5.77 11.40 -32.27
CA THR A 12 7.11 10.92 -31.88
C THR A 12 7.89 12.02 -31.15
N GLY A 13 7.81 13.27 -31.62
CA GLY A 13 8.43 14.41 -30.96
C GLY A 13 7.90 14.65 -29.55
N LEU A 14 6.57 14.57 -29.35
CA LEU A 14 5.95 14.66 -28.03
C LEU A 14 6.35 13.49 -27.12
N ALA A 15 6.42 12.26 -27.65
CA ALA A 15 6.87 11.10 -26.90
C ALA A 15 8.34 11.23 -26.45
N LEU A 16 9.22 11.71 -27.35
CA LEU A 16 10.61 11.99 -27.02
C LEU A 16 10.74 13.12 -25.98
N LEU A 17 9.97 14.20 -26.13
CA LEU A 17 9.93 15.29 -25.14
C LEU A 17 9.43 14.82 -23.77
N ALA A 18 8.44 13.94 -23.74
CA ALA A 18 7.97 13.33 -22.49
C ALA A 18 9.06 12.45 -21.85
N ALA A 19 9.84 11.73 -22.65
CA ALA A 19 10.94 10.90 -22.17
C ALA A 19 12.13 11.71 -21.60
N LEU A 20 12.29 12.98 -21.99
CA LEU A 20 13.32 13.87 -21.45
C LEU A 20 13.06 14.35 -20.01
N GLY A 21 11.87 14.10 -19.44
CA GLY A 21 11.62 14.39 -18.03
C GLY A 21 11.59 15.89 -17.67
N LEU A 22 11.29 16.77 -18.63
CA LEU A 22 11.25 18.22 -18.40
C LEU A 22 10.29 18.56 -17.25
N GLY A 23 10.71 19.43 -16.34
CA GLY A 23 9.93 19.81 -15.17
C GLY A 23 10.00 21.30 -14.86
N ILE A 24 9.00 21.81 -14.16
CA ILE A 24 8.95 23.19 -13.68
C ILE A 24 9.25 23.20 -12.19
N PRO A 25 10.17 24.06 -11.69
CA PRO A 25 10.43 24.18 -10.27
C PRO A 25 9.20 24.77 -9.58
N ARG A 26 8.68 24.07 -8.57
CA ARG A 26 7.58 24.53 -7.72
C ARG A 26 8.02 24.49 -6.27
N LYS A 27 7.71 25.52 -5.50
CA LYS A 27 7.83 25.45 -4.04
C LYS A 27 6.74 24.52 -3.51
N GLN A 28 7.14 23.57 -2.70
CA GLN A 28 6.26 22.61 -2.08
C GLN A 28 6.66 22.43 -0.62
N HIS A 29 5.66 22.32 0.27
CA HIS A 29 5.86 21.93 1.65
C HIS A 29 5.94 20.41 1.69
N LEU A 30 7.05 19.91 2.23
CA LEU A 30 7.30 18.49 2.38
C LEU A 30 7.40 18.17 3.86
N THR A 31 7.00 16.95 4.20
CA THR A 31 7.21 16.38 5.53
C THR A 31 8.06 15.14 5.34
N ASP A 32 9.28 15.21 5.88
CA ASP A 32 10.10 14.03 6.09
C ASP A 32 9.62 13.35 7.37
N ALA A 33 9.88 12.06 7.55
CA ALA A 33 9.58 11.38 8.81
C ALA A 33 10.43 10.12 9.00
N LEU A 34 10.69 9.77 10.26
CA LEU A 34 11.08 8.42 10.65
C LEU A 34 9.81 7.63 11.01
N VAL A 35 9.49 6.60 10.25
CA VAL A 35 8.39 5.70 10.57
C VAL A 35 8.92 4.54 11.40
N VAL A 36 8.41 4.38 12.62
CA VAL A 36 8.69 3.24 13.50
C VAL A 36 7.46 2.36 13.54
N VAL A 37 7.63 1.08 13.18
CA VAL A 37 6.56 0.10 13.19
C VAL A 37 6.77 -0.87 14.35
N ASP A 38 5.74 -0.98 15.20
CA ASP A 38 5.63 -2.03 16.19
C ASP A 38 5.47 -3.40 15.51
N ILE A 39 6.35 -4.33 15.88
CA ILE A 39 6.37 -5.71 15.36
C ILE A 39 6.15 -6.76 16.47
N THR A 40 5.65 -6.33 17.64
CA THR A 40 5.37 -7.21 18.79
C THR A 40 4.24 -8.20 18.48
N ARG A 41 4.06 -9.20 19.36
CA ARG A 41 3.13 -10.31 19.10
C ARG A 41 1.67 -9.85 18.97
N SER A 42 1.25 -8.81 19.70
CA SER A 42 -0.11 -8.26 19.61
C SER A 42 -0.41 -7.67 18.22
N MET A 43 0.62 -7.27 17.47
CA MET A 43 0.48 -6.83 16.08
C MET A 43 0.13 -7.97 15.11
N ASN A 44 0.16 -9.24 15.54
CA ASN A 44 -0.34 -10.38 14.75
C ASN A 44 -1.85 -10.63 14.92
N VAL A 45 -2.52 -9.93 15.84
CA VAL A 45 -3.98 -10.04 16.02
C VAL A 45 -4.71 -9.71 14.73
N ARG A 46 -5.72 -10.52 14.39
CA ARG A 46 -6.47 -10.46 13.12
C ARG A 46 -7.81 -9.76 13.24
N ASP A 47 -7.78 -8.51 13.69
CA ASP A 47 -8.96 -7.65 13.87
C ASP A 47 -9.07 -6.52 12.84
N MET A 48 -8.17 -6.47 11.85
CA MET A 48 -8.17 -5.47 10.79
C MET A 48 -8.81 -6.01 9.51
N GLN A 49 -10.14 -6.09 9.50
CA GLN A 49 -10.93 -6.63 8.37
C GLN A 49 -10.51 -8.07 7.97
N GLY A 50 -10.12 -8.89 8.96
CA GLY A 50 -9.68 -10.27 8.77
C GLY A 50 -8.18 -10.43 8.45
N GLU A 51 -7.44 -9.34 8.29
CA GLU A 51 -5.98 -9.31 8.18
C GLU A 51 -5.35 -9.06 9.57
N SER A 52 -4.07 -9.41 9.75
CA SER A 52 -3.34 -9.02 10.97
C SER A 52 -3.12 -7.50 11.01
N ARG A 53 -2.94 -6.93 12.21
CA ARG A 53 -2.59 -5.52 12.38
C ARG A 53 -1.32 -5.17 11.59
N LEU A 54 -0.27 -5.99 11.68
CA LEU A 54 0.98 -5.78 10.95
C LEU A 54 0.78 -5.83 9.42
N ASP A 55 -0.02 -6.76 8.90
CA ASP A 55 -0.37 -6.81 7.47
C ASP A 55 -1.07 -5.54 7.01
N TYR A 56 -2.03 -5.08 7.82
CA TYR A 56 -2.73 -3.83 7.58
C TYR A 56 -1.76 -2.64 7.59
N VAL A 57 -0.83 -2.57 8.54
CA VAL A 57 0.21 -1.53 8.61
C VAL A 57 1.05 -1.53 7.34
N ARG A 58 1.57 -2.68 6.91
CA ARG A 58 2.41 -2.80 5.70
C ARG A 58 1.69 -2.23 4.49
N ARG A 59 0.42 -2.60 4.30
CA ARG A 59 -0.40 -2.15 3.16
C ARG A 59 -0.74 -0.66 3.25
N ALA A 60 -1.23 -0.20 4.40
CA ALA A 60 -1.64 1.19 4.60
C ALA A 60 -0.46 2.17 4.48
N LEU A 61 0.69 1.85 5.07
CA LEU A 61 1.89 2.67 4.95
C LEU A 61 2.45 2.67 3.53
N ARG A 62 2.46 1.53 2.85
CA ARG A 62 2.88 1.47 1.44
C ARG A 62 2.02 2.38 0.57
N ASP A 63 0.70 2.31 0.73
CA ASP A 63 -0.25 3.10 -0.06
C ASP A 63 -0.15 4.60 0.29
N TRP A 64 0.03 4.94 1.56
CA TRP A 64 0.28 6.32 1.99
C TRP A 64 1.59 6.88 1.44
N ILE A 65 2.70 6.13 1.56
CA ILE A 65 4.02 6.52 1.03
C ILE A 65 3.96 6.69 -0.50
N ALA A 66 3.27 5.82 -1.22
CA ALA A 66 3.11 5.92 -2.68
C ALA A 66 2.37 7.21 -3.11
N ALA A 67 1.51 7.74 -2.25
CA ALA A 67 0.77 8.98 -2.50
C ALA A 67 1.55 10.25 -2.11
N ARG A 68 2.72 10.12 -1.45
CA ARG A 68 3.52 11.26 -1.02
C ARG A 68 4.15 11.98 -2.22
N PRO A 69 4.29 13.31 -2.13
CA PRO A 69 4.96 14.05 -3.20
C PRO A 69 6.45 13.75 -3.24
N CYS A 70 6.99 13.63 -4.46
CA CYS A 70 8.43 13.51 -4.67
C CYS A 70 9.21 14.66 -3.99
N GLY A 71 10.39 14.33 -3.50
CA GLY A 71 11.23 15.14 -2.63
C GLY A 71 11.02 14.84 -1.14
N SER A 72 9.88 14.26 -0.75
CA SER A 72 9.67 13.84 0.65
C SER A 72 10.60 12.69 0.98
N ARG A 73 11.15 12.66 2.20
CA ARG A 73 12.03 11.58 2.65
C ARG A 73 11.37 10.76 3.75
N ILE A 74 11.51 9.45 3.68
CA ILE A 74 11.00 8.55 4.71
C ILE A 74 12.14 7.65 5.21
N GLY A 75 12.30 7.57 6.53
CA GLY A 75 13.11 6.54 7.19
C GLY A 75 12.20 5.44 7.69
N LEU A 76 12.74 4.24 7.86
CA LEU A 76 12.02 3.11 8.44
C LEU A 76 12.79 2.52 9.61
N ALA A 77 12.08 2.22 10.68
CA ALA A 77 12.58 1.60 11.88
C ALA A 77 11.55 0.62 12.44
N LEU A 78 12.02 -0.30 13.29
CA LEU A 78 11.20 -1.31 13.95
C LEU A 78 11.24 -1.07 15.44
N PHE A 79 10.12 -1.27 16.13
CA PHE A 79 10.05 -1.30 17.58
C PHE A 79 9.81 -2.75 18.07
N THR A 80 10.57 -3.15 19.08
CA THR A 80 10.41 -4.42 19.81
C THR A 80 11.07 -4.29 21.19
N GLU A 81 10.52 -5.00 22.19
CA GLU A 81 10.90 -4.88 23.60
C GLU A 81 10.75 -3.43 24.09
N ARG A 82 11.82 -2.64 24.08
CA ARG A 82 11.85 -1.26 24.64
C ARG A 82 12.65 -0.27 23.79
N ARG A 83 13.02 -0.65 22.57
CA ARG A 83 13.91 0.12 21.69
C ARG A 83 13.42 0.07 20.26
N SER A 84 13.89 1.04 19.46
CA SER A 84 13.74 0.98 18.02
C SER A 84 15.07 0.77 17.28
N VAL A 85 15.01 0.08 16.16
CA VAL A 85 16.17 -0.16 15.27
C VAL A 85 15.86 0.45 13.92
N THR A 86 16.66 1.45 13.53
CA THR A 86 16.57 2.07 12.20
C THR A 86 17.08 1.11 11.13
N LEU A 87 16.21 0.73 10.20
CA LEU A 87 16.57 -0.08 9.04
C LEU A 87 17.29 0.78 7.99
N PHE A 88 16.76 1.98 7.73
CA PHE A 88 17.42 2.98 6.89
C PHE A 88 16.98 4.39 7.32
N GLU A 89 17.93 5.32 7.20
CA GLU A 89 17.70 6.75 7.43
C GLU A 89 16.83 7.36 6.32
N PRO A 90 16.24 8.55 6.50
CA PRO A 90 15.32 9.12 5.52
C PRO A 90 15.86 9.20 4.08
N VAL A 91 15.30 8.40 3.17
CA VAL A 91 15.61 8.39 1.73
C VAL A 91 14.47 9.01 0.93
N GLU A 92 14.77 9.57 -0.25
CA GLU A 92 13.76 10.23 -1.08
C GLU A 92 12.80 9.21 -1.69
N ILE A 93 11.50 9.40 -1.47
CA ILE A 93 10.48 8.39 -1.77
C ILE A 93 10.44 8.04 -3.26
N CYS A 94 10.49 9.01 -4.18
CA CYS A 94 10.35 8.74 -5.60
C CYS A 94 11.58 8.06 -6.23
N ALA A 95 12.79 8.40 -5.75
CA ALA A 95 14.03 7.77 -6.18
C ALA A 95 14.15 6.33 -5.67
N ASP A 96 13.71 6.08 -4.43
CA ASP A 96 13.95 4.82 -3.72
C ASP A 96 12.66 4.03 -3.40
N PHE A 97 11.54 4.32 -4.09
CA PHE A 97 10.23 3.74 -3.78
C PHE A 97 10.24 2.21 -3.74
N SER A 98 10.94 1.56 -4.67
CA SER A 98 11.03 0.10 -4.73
C SER A 98 11.71 -0.48 -3.49
N SER A 99 12.78 0.16 -3.01
CA SER A 99 13.52 -0.22 -1.80
C SER A 99 12.67 -0.01 -0.55
N VAL A 100 11.98 1.13 -0.46
CA VAL A 100 11.08 1.45 0.66
C VAL A 100 9.90 0.47 0.70
N ALA A 101 9.21 0.28 -0.42
CA ALA A 101 8.09 -0.65 -0.52
C ALA A 101 8.51 -2.11 -0.27
N GLY A 102 9.67 -2.52 -0.76
CA GLY A 102 10.24 -3.85 -0.49
C GLY A 102 10.55 -4.06 0.99
N SER A 103 11.09 -3.04 1.66
CA SER A 103 11.38 -3.09 3.10
C SER A 103 10.10 -3.18 3.92
N LEU A 104 9.06 -2.41 3.57
CA LEU A 104 7.73 -2.52 4.20
C LEU A 104 7.11 -3.90 3.98
N ALA A 105 7.20 -4.45 2.77
CA ALA A 105 6.71 -5.79 2.48
C ALA A 105 7.45 -6.88 3.28
N GLY A 106 8.74 -6.67 3.56
CA GLY A 106 9.57 -7.59 4.35
C GLY A 106 9.37 -7.51 5.87
N LEU A 107 8.57 -6.57 6.38
CA LEU A 107 8.31 -6.48 7.82
C LEU A 107 7.61 -7.75 8.31
N ASP A 108 8.15 -8.31 9.38
CA ASP A 108 7.74 -9.59 9.94
C ASP A 108 7.97 -9.55 11.46
N TRP A 109 7.01 -10.08 12.23
CA TRP A 109 7.10 -10.15 13.69
C TRP A 109 8.32 -10.96 14.17
N ARG A 110 8.82 -11.90 13.35
CA ARG A 110 10.02 -12.71 13.67
C ARG A 110 11.32 -11.91 13.68
N MET A 111 11.28 -10.64 13.26
CA MET A 111 12.41 -9.72 13.40
C MET A 111 12.58 -9.24 14.85
N ALA A 112 11.59 -9.45 15.72
CA ALA A 112 11.66 -9.16 17.14
C ALA A 112 12.71 -10.06 17.83
N TRP A 113 13.53 -9.47 18.69
CA TRP A 113 14.53 -10.22 19.47
C TRP A 113 14.00 -10.68 20.83
N GLU A 114 12.85 -10.16 21.27
CA GLU A 114 12.21 -10.46 22.55
C GLU A 114 10.67 -10.29 22.40
N GLY A 115 9.88 -10.99 23.23
CA GLY A 115 8.41 -11.00 23.20
C GLY A 115 7.71 -9.88 23.97
N ASP A 116 8.40 -9.15 24.81
CA ASP A 116 7.95 -7.98 25.56
C ASP A 116 7.62 -6.82 24.63
N SER A 117 6.75 -5.95 25.13
CA SER A 117 6.28 -4.72 24.51
C SER A 117 6.22 -3.63 25.58
N MET A 118 7.26 -2.80 25.65
CA MET A 118 7.36 -1.63 26.52
C MET A 118 7.15 -0.35 25.69
N ILE A 119 5.91 -0.11 25.24
CA ILE A 119 5.55 0.93 24.26
C ILE A 119 6.02 2.31 24.70
N SER A 120 5.75 2.71 25.94
CA SER A 120 6.17 4.00 26.49
C SER A 120 7.68 4.23 26.35
N LYS A 121 8.50 3.25 26.73
CA LYS A 121 9.97 3.32 26.62
C LYS A 121 10.44 3.28 25.18
N GLY A 122 9.79 2.47 24.35
CA GLY A 122 10.06 2.36 22.93
C GLY A 122 9.79 3.65 22.17
N LEU A 123 8.71 4.34 22.53
CA LEU A 123 8.33 5.64 22.01
C LEU A 123 9.39 6.70 22.37
N ASP A 124 9.81 6.75 23.64
CA ASP A 124 10.87 7.68 24.09
C ASP A 124 12.18 7.44 23.33
N TYR A 125 12.60 6.18 23.21
CA TYR A 125 13.79 5.80 22.43
C TYR A 125 13.67 6.21 20.96
N SER A 126 12.47 6.09 20.39
CA SER A 126 12.18 6.44 19.00
C SER A 126 12.16 7.96 18.76
N LEU A 127 11.68 8.74 19.73
CA LEU A 127 11.74 10.20 19.69
C LEU A 127 13.17 10.69 19.68
N ASP A 128 14.02 10.12 20.55
CA ASP A 128 15.45 10.42 20.55
C ASP A 128 16.09 10.11 19.20
N ARG A 129 15.79 8.95 18.61
CA ARG A 129 16.33 8.58 17.30
C ARG A 129 15.83 9.51 16.18
N ALA A 130 14.57 9.89 16.19
CA ALA A 130 13.99 10.83 15.22
C ALA A 130 14.64 12.23 15.34
N ARG A 131 14.87 12.69 16.58
CA ARG A 131 15.56 13.94 16.89
C ARG A 131 17.00 13.95 16.38
N GLU A 132 17.75 12.86 16.56
CA GLU A 132 19.12 12.71 16.01
C GLU A 132 19.15 12.81 14.48
N LEU A 133 18.12 12.31 13.82
CA LEU A 133 17.95 12.37 12.36
C LEU A 133 17.39 13.70 11.87
N GLY A 134 16.95 14.58 12.78
CA GLY A 134 16.35 15.88 12.44
C GLY A 134 15.02 15.77 11.72
N VAL A 135 14.23 14.73 11.98
CA VAL A 135 12.92 14.48 11.36
C VAL A 135 11.85 14.18 12.41
N PRO A 136 10.57 14.47 12.15
CA PRO A 136 9.47 14.07 13.04
C PRO A 136 9.30 12.54 13.07
N LEU A 137 8.67 12.05 14.13
CA LEU A 137 8.40 10.63 14.33
C LEU A 137 6.99 10.25 13.85
N ILE A 138 6.85 9.09 13.22
CA ILE A 138 5.55 8.41 13.06
C ILE A 138 5.68 7.05 13.74
N PHE A 139 5.06 6.89 14.90
CA PHE A 139 5.11 5.65 15.68
C PHE A 139 3.81 4.87 15.51
N VAL A 140 3.88 3.64 14.99
CA VAL A 140 2.70 2.83 14.62
C VAL A 140 2.59 1.64 15.56
N THR A 141 1.52 1.55 16.36
CA THR A 141 1.35 0.53 17.41
C THR A 141 -0.13 0.33 17.77
N ASP A 142 -0.44 -0.79 18.44
CA ASP A 142 -1.73 -1.01 19.11
C ASP A 142 -1.74 -0.54 20.58
N GLY A 143 -0.58 -0.21 21.15
CA GLY A 143 -0.42 0.26 22.52
C GLY A 143 -0.47 -0.84 23.58
N HIS A 144 -0.36 -2.12 23.20
CA HIS A 144 -0.42 -3.23 24.15
C HIS A 144 0.92 -3.39 24.90
N GLU A 145 0.92 -3.04 26.18
CA GLU A 145 2.09 -3.13 27.07
C GLU A 145 2.19 -4.53 27.68
N ALA A 146 3.31 -5.22 27.45
CA ALA A 146 3.62 -6.55 27.97
C ALA A 146 5.07 -6.56 28.51
N PRO A 147 5.29 -6.71 29.83
CA PRO A 147 4.29 -6.86 30.88
C PRO A 147 3.44 -5.59 31.07
N PRO A 148 2.25 -5.71 31.71
CA PRO A 148 1.41 -4.55 31.99
C PRO A 148 2.12 -3.49 32.81
N LEU A 149 1.81 -2.22 32.54
CA LEU A 149 2.44 -1.07 33.21
C LEU A 149 2.27 -1.13 34.73
N PRO A 150 3.20 -0.55 35.50
CA PRO A 150 3.01 -0.35 36.93
C PRO A 150 1.77 0.52 37.23
N TYR A 151 1.26 0.44 38.46
CA TYR A 151 0.13 1.27 38.92
C TYR A 151 0.38 2.78 38.81
N ALA A 152 1.64 3.21 38.85
CA ALA A 152 2.00 4.60 38.67
C ALA A 152 1.88 5.09 37.21
N GLY A 153 1.63 4.18 36.26
CA GLY A 153 1.62 4.47 34.84
C GLY A 153 3.03 4.47 34.21
N PRO A 154 3.14 4.93 32.95
CA PRO A 154 4.44 5.09 32.31
C PRO A 154 5.26 6.19 33.00
N ALA A 155 6.58 6.16 32.83
CA ALA A 155 7.40 7.29 33.25
C ALA A 155 7.05 8.54 32.42
N GLY A 156 7.06 9.71 33.06
CA GLY A 156 6.91 10.98 32.36
C GLY A 156 8.04 11.21 31.35
N PHE A 157 7.71 11.84 30.23
CA PHE A 157 8.69 12.20 29.20
C PHE A 157 9.53 13.40 29.67
N ALA A 158 10.86 13.27 29.57
CA ALA A 158 11.81 14.31 30.01
C ALA A 158 12.70 14.84 28.87
N GLY A 159 12.37 14.51 27.62
CA GLY A 159 13.13 14.90 26.43
C GLY A 159 12.47 16.02 25.61
N ASP A 160 13.12 16.41 24.53
CA ASP A 160 12.55 17.30 23.52
C ASP A 160 11.86 16.48 22.42
N SER A 161 10.68 16.92 21.98
CA SER A 161 9.96 16.28 20.89
C SER A 161 10.32 16.90 19.53
N PRO A 162 10.73 16.12 18.51
CA PRO A 162 10.81 16.60 17.14
C PRO A 162 9.42 16.77 16.48
N GLY A 163 8.35 16.56 17.23
CA GLY A 163 6.98 16.48 16.72
C GLY A 163 6.71 15.18 15.97
N GLY A 164 5.49 15.03 15.49
CA GLY A 164 5.06 13.85 14.75
C GLY A 164 3.74 13.27 15.23
N LEU A 165 3.57 11.96 15.02
CA LEU A 165 2.30 11.26 15.20
C LEU A 165 2.49 9.89 15.85
N ILE A 166 1.52 9.50 16.68
CA ILE A 166 1.22 8.11 17.01
C ILE A 166 0.05 7.66 16.14
N LEU A 167 0.23 6.57 15.40
CA LEU A 167 -0.80 5.93 14.60
C LEU A 167 -1.28 4.66 15.30
N GLY A 168 -2.48 4.71 15.87
CA GLY A 168 -3.12 3.57 16.52
C GLY A 168 -3.61 2.54 15.51
N VAL A 169 -3.36 1.26 15.78
CA VAL A 169 -3.78 0.11 14.94
C VAL A 169 -4.50 -0.93 15.79
N GLY A 170 -5.58 -1.51 15.26
CA GLY A 170 -6.38 -2.51 15.96
C GLY A 170 -7.84 -2.08 16.13
N GLY A 171 -8.68 -3.05 16.49
CA GLY A 171 -10.09 -2.85 16.79
C GLY A 171 -10.33 -2.44 18.25
N ASP A 172 -11.55 -2.00 18.52
CA ASP A 172 -12.01 -1.58 19.86
C ASP A 172 -12.40 -2.75 20.77
N ALA A 173 -12.51 -3.95 20.22
CA ALA A 173 -12.87 -5.14 20.97
C ALA A 173 -11.63 -6.01 21.22
N PRO A 174 -11.47 -6.59 22.42
CA PRO A 174 -10.40 -7.56 22.68
C PRO A 174 -10.47 -8.72 21.70
N ALA A 175 -9.33 -9.03 21.08
CA ALA A 175 -9.18 -10.13 20.15
C ALA A 175 -7.97 -11.00 20.53
N PRO A 176 -8.02 -12.32 20.26
CA PRO A 176 -7.02 -13.25 20.73
C PRO A 176 -5.68 -13.07 20.01
N ILE A 177 -4.57 -13.11 20.77
CA ILE A 177 -3.22 -12.98 20.24
C ILE A 177 -2.74 -14.35 19.72
N PRO A 178 -2.36 -14.49 18.43
CA PRO A 178 -1.84 -15.76 17.91
C PRO A 178 -0.52 -16.16 18.58
N LYS A 179 -0.38 -17.44 18.89
CA LYS A 179 0.81 -18.07 19.47
C LYS A 179 1.55 -18.85 18.39
N PHE A 180 2.87 -18.68 18.35
CA PHE A 180 3.74 -19.34 17.38
C PHE A 180 4.77 -20.21 18.10
N ASP A 181 5.13 -21.34 17.49
CA ASP A 181 6.24 -22.18 17.93
C ASP A 181 7.60 -21.65 17.47
N ASP A 182 8.68 -22.32 17.88
CA ASP A 182 10.07 -21.96 17.54
C ASP A 182 10.37 -22.02 16.03
N LEU A 183 9.51 -22.68 15.25
CA LEU A 183 9.61 -22.74 13.78
C LEU A 183 8.75 -21.67 13.10
N GLY A 184 8.11 -20.80 13.87
CA GLY A 184 7.22 -19.74 13.39
C GLY A 184 5.87 -20.24 12.89
N ARG A 185 5.46 -21.46 13.25
CA ARG A 185 4.14 -22.00 12.89
C ARG A 185 3.13 -21.60 13.95
N GLU A 186 1.95 -21.16 13.52
CA GLU A 186 0.86 -20.86 14.44
C GLU A 186 0.39 -22.15 15.12
N VAL A 187 0.38 -22.16 16.45
CA VAL A 187 0.00 -23.32 17.28
C VAL A 187 -1.27 -23.09 18.08
N GLY A 188 -1.84 -21.89 18.02
CA GLY A 188 -3.07 -21.53 18.73
C GLY A 188 -3.08 -20.05 19.10
N PHE A 189 -3.69 -19.75 20.24
CA PHE A 189 -3.73 -18.42 20.82
C PHE A 189 -3.17 -18.46 22.24
N TYR A 190 -2.86 -17.30 22.79
CA TYR A 190 -2.51 -17.17 24.21
C TYR A 190 -3.73 -17.43 25.09
N ASP A 191 -3.55 -18.26 26.12
CA ASP A 191 -4.52 -18.47 27.19
C ASP A 191 -4.20 -17.53 28.39
N PRO A 192 -5.15 -17.30 29.32
CA PRO A 192 -4.90 -16.48 30.51
C PRO A 192 -3.65 -16.92 31.29
N GLU A 193 -3.39 -18.23 31.38
CA GLU A 193 -2.26 -18.77 32.15
C GLU A 193 -0.91 -18.59 31.43
N ASP A 194 -0.91 -18.23 30.14
CA ASP A 194 0.31 -18.03 29.36
C ASP A 194 0.94 -16.65 29.59
N VAL A 195 0.24 -15.71 30.22
CA VAL A 195 0.65 -14.30 30.31
C VAL A 195 0.57 -13.76 31.73
N GLN A 196 1.35 -12.72 31.99
CA GLN A 196 1.22 -11.94 33.22
C GLN A 196 0.05 -10.97 33.11
N HIS A 197 -0.92 -11.09 34.01
CA HIS A 197 -2.03 -10.14 34.11
C HIS A 197 -1.76 -8.98 35.07
N ALA A 198 -1.04 -9.26 36.17
CA ALA A 198 -0.81 -8.26 37.17
C ALA A 198 0.09 -7.13 36.63
N PRO A 199 -0.24 -5.85 36.91
CA PRO A 199 0.66 -4.71 36.76
C PRO A 199 2.07 -5.03 37.26
N ALA A 200 3.08 -4.51 36.55
CA ALA A 200 4.45 -4.60 37.01
C ALA A 200 4.58 -4.05 38.45
N ARG A 201 5.02 -4.91 39.38
CA ARG A 201 5.10 -4.62 40.82
C ARG A 201 6.32 -3.76 41.16
N ILE A 202 6.33 -2.54 40.60
CA ILE A 202 7.39 -1.54 40.72
C ILE A 202 6.78 -0.24 41.24
N GLY A 203 7.44 0.40 42.20
CA GLY A 203 6.99 1.67 42.77
C GLY A 203 5.97 1.50 43.89
N ALA A 204 5.19 2.54 44.17
CA ALA A 204 4.18 2.49 45.23
C ALA A 204 3.05 1.52 44.86
N PRO A 205 2.54 0.74 45.82
CA PRO A 205 1.31 -0.02 45.61
C PRO A 205 0.12 0.92 45.40
N PRO A 206 -0.97 0.42 44.80
CA PRO A 206 -2.17 1.23 44.61
C PRO A 206 -2.78 1.60 45.96
N SER A 207 -3.52 2.71 46.02
CA SER A 207 -4.02 3.29 47.28
C SER A 207 -4.97 2.37 48.05
N ASP A 208 -5.64 1.45 47.36
CA ASP A 208 -6.54 0.43 47.91
C ASP A 208 -5.83 -0.87 48.31
N ALA A 209 -4.50 -0.95 48.18
CA ALA A 209 -3.78 -2.22 48.34
C ALA A 209 -3.99 -2.89 49.70
N SER A 210 -4.13 -2.12 50.78
CA SER A 210 -4.36 -2.66 52.14
C SER A 210 -5.69 -3.39 52.29
N GLU A 211 -6.64 -3.17 51.37
CA GLU A 211 -7.98 -3.78 51.39
C GLU A 211 -8.04 -5.03 50.49
N ARG A 212 -6.99 -5.30 49.72
CA ARG A 212 -6.97 -6.40 48.75
C ARG A 212 -6.67 -7.75 49.42
N PRO A 213 -7.26 -8.85 48.92
CA PRO A 213 -6.88 -10.20 49.33
C PRO A 213 -5.37 -10.43 49.23
N GLY A 214 -4.81 -11.20 50.17
CA GLY A 214 -3.38 -11.53 50.20
C GLY A 214 -2.44 -10.36 50.54
N TYR A 215 -2.96 -9.17 50.85
CA TYR A 215 -2.14 -8.02 51.24
C TYR A 215 -1.26 -8.33 52.45
N HIS A 216 0.03 -8.03 52.31
CA HIS A 216 0.98 -8.05 53.41
C HIS A 216 1.99 -6.91 53.23
N PRO A 217 2.11 -5.96 54.17
CA PRO A 217 2.85 -4.70 53.97
C PRO A 217 4.32 -4.88 53.57
N ARG A 218 4.96 -5.96 54.04
CA ARG A 218 6.36 -6.28 53.70
C ARG A 218 6.54 -7.25 52.51
N ASN A 219 5.66 -8.24 52.37
CA ASN A 219 5.91 -9.42 51.53
C ASN A 219 5.00 -9.47 50.31
N ASN A 220 3.84 -8.81 50.37
CA ASN A 220 2.92 -8.65 49.26
C ASN A 220 2.19 -7.29 49.36
N PRO A 221 2.91 -6.17 49.18
CA PRO A 221 2.34 -4.84 49.38
C PRO A 221 1.28 -4.43 48.35
N TYR A 222 1.10 -5.21 47.27
CA TYR A 222 0.16 -4.92 46.18
C TYR A 222 -1.16 -5.73 46.29
N GLY A 223 -1.19 -6.79 47.11
CA GLY A 223 -2.31 -7.74 47.18
C GLY A 223 -2.35 -8.71 45.99
N GLU A 224 -3.52 -9.35 45.81
CA GLU A 224 -3.74 -10.44 44.83
C GLU A 224 -5.00 -10.25 43.97
N SER A 225 -5.64 -9.08 44.00
CA SER A 225 -6.87 -8.84 43.23
C SER A 225 -6.66 -8.63 41.73
N ASP A 226 -5.41 -8.62 41.28
CA ASP A 226 -4.96 -8.28 39.93
C ASP A 226 -4.29 -9.46 39.20
N LEU A 227 -4.41 -10.68 39.73
CA LEU A 227 -3.79 -11.87 39.16
C LEU A 227 -4.56 -12.46 37.98
N GLU A 228 -5.84 -12.13 37.83
CA GLU A 228 -6.69 -12.52 36.70
C GLU A 228 -6.93 -11.32 35.78
N GLY A 229 -6.94 -11.53 34.47
CA GLY A 229 -7.11 -10.44 33.52
C GLY A 229 -7.25 -10.88 32.07
N ASN A 230 -7.21 -9.90 31.17
CA ASN A 230 -7.45 -10.10 29.74
C ASN A 230 -6.20 -9.87 28.89
N GLU A 231 -5.00 -9.86 29.48
CA GLU A 231 -3.75 -9.58 28.75
C GLU A 231 -3.37 -10.67 27.71
N HIS A 232 -4.10 -11.79 27.69
CA HIS A 232 -4.00 -12.81 26.64
C HIS A 232 -4.76 -12.40 25.36
N LEU A 233 -5.58 -11.35 25.47
CA LEU A 233 -6.28 -10.67 24.39
C LEU A 233 -5.65 -9.29 24.19
N SER A 234 -5.78 -8.74 22.98
CA SER A 234 -5.34 -7.39 22.69
C SER A 234 -6.39 -6.62 21.91
N GLU A 235 -6.50 -5.34 22.20
CA GLU A 235 -7.34 -4.32 21.56
C GLU A 235 -6.49 -3.06 21.36
N LEU A 236 -6.95 -2.13 20.53
CA LEU A 236 -6.31 -0.82 20.43
C LEU A 236 -6.45 -0.05 21.76
N ARG A 237 -5.33 0.22 22.43
CA ARG A 237 -5.28 1.01 23.66
C ARG A 237 -5.35 2.51 23.37
N GLN A 238 -6.45 2.97 22.77
CA GLN A 238 -6.57 4.34 22.25
C GLN A 238 -6.34 5.42 23.32
N VAL A 239 -7.01 5.33 24.47
CA VAL A 239 -6.89 6.35 25.53
C VAL A 239 -5.43 6.46 25.99
N TYR A 240 -4.80 5.32 26.23
CA TYR A 240 -3.38 5.26 26.59
C TYR A 240 -2.47 5.91 25.54
N LEU A 241 -2.67 5.62 24.26
CA LEU A 241 -1.88 6.21 23.18
C LEU A 241 -2.14 7.72 23.02
N GLN A 242 -3.34 8.20 23.34
CA GLN A 242 -3.66 9.63 23.37
C GLN A 242 -2.92 10.34 24.49
N ASP A 243 -2.93 9.76 25.70
CA ASP A 243 -2.19 10.30 26.85
C ASP A 243 -0.68 10.36 26.55
N LEU A 244 -0.11 9.27 25.98
CA LEU A 244 1.29 9.27 25.56
C LEU A 244 1.60 10.34 24.52
N ALA A 245 0.70 10.58 23.56
CA ALA A 245 0.89 11.57 22.51
C ALA A 245 0.85 12.99 23.07
N GLU A 246 -0.11 13.30 23.95
CA GLU A 246 -0.24 14.60 24.60
C GLU A 246 1.00 14.93 25.43
N ASP A 247 1.47 13.99 26.25
CA ASP A 247 2.68 14.13 27.08
C ASP A 247 3.97 14.39 26.26
N ARG A 248 3.96 14.08 24.96
CA ARG A 248 5.14 14.13 24.06
C ARG A 248 4.97 15.12 22.91
N GLU A 249 3.95 15.97 22.94
CA GLU A 249 3.64 16.94 21.88
C GLU A 249 3.43 16.29 20.49
N LEU A 250 2.89 15.07 20.47
CA LEU A 250 2.55 14.34 19.25
C LEU A 250 1.04 14.40 18.97
N GLY A 251 0.67 14.25 17.71
CA GLY A 251 -0.72 13.98 17.35
C GLY A 251 -1.07 12.50 17.46
N PHE A 252 -2.30 12.17 17.83
CA PHE A 252 -2.83 10.80 17.74
C PHE A 252 -3.91 10.71 16.65
N LEU A 253 -3.90 9.61 15.90
CA LEU A 253 -4.98 9.20 15.01
C LEU A 253 -4.97 7.68 14.82
N ARG A 254 -6.07 7.12 14.33
CA ARG A 254 -6.06 5.72 13.90
C ARG A 254 -5.47 5.63 12.51
N LEU A 255 -4.66 4.60 12.26
CA LEU A 255 -4.16 4.33 10.91
C LEU A 255 -5.31 4.12 9.91
N ALA A 256 -6.45 3.60 10.40
CA ALA A 256 -7.68 3.42 9.63
C ALA A 256 -8.37 4.71 9.17
N ASP A 257 -8.03 5.87 9.76
CA ASP A 257 -8.55 7.17 9.31
C ASP A 257 -7.99 7.59 7.94
N GLY A 258 -6.91 6.93 7.50
CA GLY A 258 -6.38 6.99 6.14
C GLY A 258 -5.37 8.12 5.88
N GLY A 259 -4.73 8.04 4.72
CA GLY A 259 -3.60 8.91 4.36
C GLY A 259 -3.88 10.42 4.42
N ALA A 260 -5.08 10.84 4.03
CA ALA A 260 -5.46 12.25 4.07
C ALA A 260 -5.62 12.79 5.52
N ALA A 261 -5.96 11.94 6.48
CA ALA A 261 -5.96 12.30 7.90
C ALA A 261 -4.52 12.41 8.42
N ILE A 262 -3.66 11.44 8.08
CA ILE A 262 -2.23 11.46 8.40
C ILE A 262 -1.57 12.75 7.89
N ASP A 263 -1.81 13.10 6.62
CA ASP A 263 -1.21 14.30 6.02
C ASP A 263 -1.64 15.59 6.72
N ARG A 264 -2.92 15.72 7.09
CA ARG A 264 -3.42 16.88 7.84
C ARG A 264 -2.81 16.96 9.24
N ALA A 265 -2.72 15.84 9.94
CA ALA A 265 -2.15 15.78 11.27
C ALA A 265 -0.64 16.09 11.25
N LEU A 266 0.11 15.59 10.26
CA LEU A 266 1.52 15.94 10.06
C LEU A 266 1.74 17.44 9.85
N LEU A 267 0.84 18.13 9.14
CA LEU A 267 0.95 19.59 8.98
C LEU A 267 0.79 20.36 10.30
N GLN A 268 0.11 19.77 11.28
CA GLN A 268 -0.15 20.38 12.58
C GLN A 268 0.95 20.03 13.60
N TYR A 269 1.37 18.77 13.65
CA TYR A 269 2.24 18.24 14.70
C TYR A 269 3.68 18.01 14.27
N ALA A 270 4.01 18.20 12.99
CA ALA A 270 5.37 18.05 12.50
C ALA A 270 5.88 19.33 11.79
N PRO A 271 7.16 19.68 11.98
CA PRO A 271 7.77 20.79 11.25
C PRO A 271 7.77 20.49 9.75
N THR A 272 7.28 21.44 8.95
CA THR A 272 7.36 21.37 7.49
C THR A 272 8.47 22.25 6.97
N HIS A 273 9.16 21.77 5.93
CA HIS A 273 10.16 22.57 5.24
C HIS A 273 9.77 22.75 3.77
N SER A 274 10.13 23.91 3.20
CA SER A 274 9.80 24.22 1.81
C SER A 274 10.95 23.81 0.90
N VAL A 275 10.69 22.92 -0.05
CA VAL A 275 11.66 22.50 -1.06
C VAL A 275 11.18 22.95 -2.44
N ARG A 276 12.13 23.28 -3.33
CA ARG A 276 11.83 23.43 -4.75
C ARG A 276 11.89 22.06 -5.40
N VAL A 277 10.73 21.47 -5.66
CA VAL A 277 10.62 20.20 -6.37
C VAL A 277 10.35 20.49 -7.84
N THR A 278 11.03 19.77 -8.73
CA THR A 278 10.75 19.81 -10.17
C THR A 278 9.52 18.95 -10.47
N ARG A 279 8.37 19.58 -10.74
CA ARG A 279 7.18 18.85 -11.15
C ARG A 279 7.33 18.42 -12.60
N SER A 280 7.37 17.11 -12.85
CA SER A 280 7.49 16.56 -14.20
C SER A 280 6.29 16.96 -15.08
N LEU A 281 6.58 17.40 -16.30
CA LEU A 281 5.60 17.68 -17.36
C LEU A 281 5.35 16.46 -18.26
N SER A 282 6.14 15.39 -18.11
CA SER A 282 6.01 14.14 -18.87
C SER A 282 4.58 13.61 -18.97
N PRO A 283 3.75 13.57 -17.90
CA PRO A 283 2.38 13.07 -18.02
C PRO A 283 1.48 13.99 -18.89
N LEU A 284 1.68 15.31 -18.84
CA LEU A 284 0.92 16.26 -19.68
C LEU A 284 1.33 16.16 -21.15
N ILE A 285 2.64 16.10 -21.41
CA ILE A 285 3.20 15.96 -22.76
C ILE A 285 2.80 14.60 -23.36
N GLY A 286 2.89 13.53 -22.57
CA GLY A 286 2.45 12.19 -22.94
C GLY A 286 0.96 12.11 -23.24
N ALA A 287 0.12 12.74 -22.41
CA ALA A 287 -1.32 12.81 -22.65
C ALA A 287 -1.65 13.57 -23.95
N ALA A 288 -0.96 14.67 -24.24
CA ALA A 288 -1.12 15.40 -25.51
C ALA A 288 -0.73 14.53 -26.72
N GLY A 289 0.38 13.77 -26.61
CA GLY A 289 0.80 12.81 -27.63
C GLY A 289 -0.22 11.70 -27.85
N LEU A 290 -0.78 11.15 -26.77
CA LEU A 290 -1.82 10.11 -26.82
C LEU A 290 -3.11 10.63 -27.46
N LEU A 291 -3.58 11.82 -27.08
CA LEU A 291 -4.76 12.44 -27.67
C LEU A 291 -4.58 12.67 -29.17
N LEU A 292 -3.39 13.09 -29.60
CA LEU A 292 -3.08 13.26 -31.02
C LEU A 292 -3.07 11.92 -31.78
N LEU A 293 -2.52 10.86 -31.16
CA LEU A 293 -2.55 9.50 -31.70
C LEU A 293 -3.98 8.98 -31.87
N ILE A 294 -4.84 9.17 -30.85
CA ILE A 294 -6.26 8.77 -30.90
C ILE A 294 -6.98 9.54 -32.01
N ALA A 295 -6.76 10.85 -32.12
CA ALA A 295 -7.36 11.68 -33.15
C ALA A 295 -6.96 11.22 -34.57
N LEU A 296 -5.68 10.86 -34.76
CA LEU A 296 -5.16 10.30 -36.01
C LEU A 296 -5.81 8.95 -36.35
N TRP A 297 -5.92 8.06 -35.37
CA TRP A 297 -6.55 6.76 -35.55
C TRP A 297 -8.03 6.89 -35.97
N LEU A 298 -8.79 7.75 -35.29
CA LEU A 298 -10.19 8.05 -35.63
C LEU A 298 -10.34 8.69 -37.01
N ALA A 299 -9.45 9.61 -37.39
CA ALA A 299 -9.46 10.24 -38.71
C ALA A 299 -9.13 9.24 -39.83
N GLY A 300 -8.17 8.34 -39.60
CA GLY A 300 -7.83 7.24 -40.52
C GLY A 300 -8.99 6.28 -40.72
N HIS A 301 -9.69 5.91 -39.64
CA HIS A 301 -10.83 5.00 -39.68
C HIS A 301 -12.03 5.59 -40.44
N ARG A 302 -12.30 6.90 -40.29
CA ARG A 302 -13.33 7.63 -41.05
C ARG A 302 -12.96 7.79 -42.53
N GLY A 303 -11.68 7.83 -42.87
CA GLY A 303 -11.20 7.82 -44.25
C GLY A 303 -11.46 6.49 -44.96
N PHE A 304 -11.31 5.37 -44.26
CA PHE A 304 -11.53 4.04 -44.81
C PHE A 304 -13.01 3.79 -45.17
N THR A 305 -13.94 4.14 -44.26
CA THR A 305 -15.39 3.96 -44.47
C THR A 305 -15.96 4.86 -45.58
N ARG A 306 -15.37 6.04 -45.82
CA ARG A 306 -15.77 6.94 -46.92
C ARG A 306 -15.29 6.46 -48.28
N THR A 307 -14.20 5.69 -48.31
CA THR A 307 -13.63 5.14 -49.55
C THR A 307 -14.36 3.88 -50.00
N GLU A 308 -14.82 3.05 -49.06
CA GLU A 308 -15.70 1.90 -49.38
C GLU A 308 -17.06 2.32 -49.95
N ARG A 309 -17.68 3.40 -49.44
CA ARG A 309 -18.92 3.94 -50.05
C ARG A 309 -18.72 4.43 -51.48
N ARG A 310 -17.55 4.98 -51.82
CA ARG A 310 -17.22 5.40 -53.20
C ARG A 310 -16.93 4.22 -54.13
N PHE A 311 -16.36 3.12 -53.61
CA PHE A 311 -16.13 1.91 -54.41
C PHE A 311 -17.42 1.12 -54.67
N HIS A 312 -18.41 1.19 -53.77
CA HIS A 312 -19.73 0.58 -54.01
C HIS A 312 -20.51 1.32 -55.10
N ASP A 313 -20.42 2.65 -55.18
CA ASP A 313 -21.09 3.46 -56.21
C ASP A 313 -20.48 3.31 -57.62
N TYR A 314 -19.17 3.04 -57.72
CA TYR A 314 -18.54 2.78 -59.03
C TYR A 314 -18.91 1.41 -59.62
N ARG A 315 -19.26 0.43 -58.78
CA ARG A 315 -19.61 -0.93 -59.24
C ARG A 315 -21.08 -1.04 -59.70
N THR A 316 -21.96 -0.16 -59.24
CA THR A 316 -23.37 -0.11 -59.66
C THR A 316 -23.60 0.65 -60.97
N HIS A 317 -22.68 1.52 -61.40
CA HIS A 317 -22.78 2.20 -62.70
C HIS A 317 -22.18 1.43 -63.90
N SER A 318 -21.26 0.48 -63.68
CA SER A 318 -20.62 -0.26 -64.78
C SER A 318 -21.47 -1.41 -65.35
N HIS A 319 -22.56 -1.85 -64.69
CA HIS A 319 -23.34 -3.02 -65.12
C HIS A 319 -24.63 -2.71 -65.90
N ARG A 320 -24.97 -1.44 -66.17
CA ARG A 320 -26.17 -1.06 -66.96
C ARG A 320 -25.91 -0.69 -68.42
N GLY A 321 -24.65 -0.72 -68.89
CA GLY A 321 -24.29 -0.24 -70.23
C GLY A 321 -23.97 -1.28 -71.31
N PHE A 322 -23.86 -2.58 -71.00
CA PHE A 322 -23.18 -3.55 -71.88
C PHE A 322 -23.99 -4.80 -72.26
N LEU A 323 -25.31 -4.65 -72.49
CA LEU A 323 -26.16 -5.71 -73.02
C LEU A 323 -27.11 -5.16 -74.09
N ARG A 324 -26.53 -4.71 -75.22
CA ARG A 324 -27.25 -4.56 -76.50
C ARG A 324 -26.24 -4.49 -77.65
N ARG A 325 -26.45 -5.34 -78.68
CA ARG A 325 -25.65 -5.59 -79.91
C ARG A 325 -24.61 -6.70 -79.70
N HIS A 326 -24.54 -7.79 -80.47
CA HIS A 326 -25.21 -8.19 -81.71
C HIS A 326 -25.29 -9.72 -81.80
N ILE A 327 -26.37 -10.17 -82.45
CA ILE A 327 -26.71 -11.54 -82.83
C ILE A 327 -26.27 -11.77 -84.29
N GLY A 328 -25.77 -12.98 -84.58
CA GLY A 328 -25.75 -13.62 -85.91
C GLY A 328 -24.42 -13.54 -86.67
N VAL A 329 -23.91 -14.56 -87.38
CA VAL A 329 -24.57 -15.64 -88.15
C VAL A 329 -23.51 -16.69 -88.62
N VAL A 330 -23.88 -18.00 -88.50
CA VAL A 330 -23.52 -19.21 -89.33
C VAL A 330 -22.08 -19.78 -89.29
N GLY A 331 -21.81 -21.10 -89.25
CA GLY A 331 -22.62 -22.32 -89.15
C GLY A 331 -21.88 -23.58 -89.66
N LYS A 332 -22.40 -24.76 -89.24
CA LYS A 332 -22.31 -26.13 -89.81
C LYS A 332 -21.21 -27.15 -89.39
N SER A 333 -21.75 -28.33 -89.02
CA SER A 333 -21.32 -29.72 -89.32
C SER A 333 -20.27 -30.36 -88.38
N ALA A 334 -20.33 -31.62 -87.92
CA ALA A 334 -21.33 -32.70 -87.84
C ALA A 334 -20.72 -33.91 -87.07
N ARG A 335 -21.58 -34.77 -86.51
CA ARG A 335 -21.38 -36.21 -86.13
C ARG A 335 -20.39 -36.53 -85.01
N SER A 336 -20.47 -37.64 -84.27
CA SER A 336 -21.48 -38.66 -83.89
C SER A 336 -20.69 -39.74 -83.11
N TYR A 337 -21.40 -40.65 -82.41
CA TYR A 337 -20.98 -41.84 -81.64
C TYR A 337 -20.76 -41.57 -80.13
N ALA A 338 -21.61 -42.02 -79.19
CA ALA A 338 -22.20 -43.35 -78.93
C ALA A 338 -21.09 -44.40 -78.65
N ALA A 339 -21.07 -45.21 -77.59
CA ALA A 339 -22.01 -45.46 -76.50
C ALA A 339 -21.34 -46.38 -75.45
N THR A 340 -21.91 -46.37 -74.24
CA THR A 340 -22.23 -47.53 -73.37
C THR A 340 -21.15 -48.32 -72.59
N GLY A 341 -21.47 -48.51 -71.29
CA GLY A 341 -21.14 -49.69 -70.47
C GLY A 341 -20.28 -49.34 -69.26
N ARG A 342 -20.77 -48.92 -68.08
CA ARG A 342 -21.67 -49.53 -67.07
C ARG A 342 -20.98 -50.56 -66.15
N ARG A 343 -21.22 -50.36 -64.83
CA ARG A 343 -21.08 -51.26 -63.66
C ARG A 343 -19.67 -51.40 -63.08
N ASP A 344 -19.48 -51.55 -61.77
CA ASP A 344 -20.27 -51.32 -60.55
C ASP A 344 -19.27 -51.57 -59.40
N SER A 345 -19.65 -51.13 -58.20
CA SER A 345 -19.24 -51.69 -56.91
C SER A 345 -17.79 -51.49 -56.45
N ASP A 346 -17.47 -51.38 -55.16
CA ASP A 346 -18.18 -51.07 -53.91
C ASP A 346 -17.06 -51.08 -52.86
N ASN A 347 -17.33 -50.42 -51.74
CA ASN A 347 -16.88 -50.74 -50.39
C ASN A 347 -15.45 -50.40 -49.89
N ARG A 348 -15.52 -49.65 -48.77
CA ARG A 348 -14.77 -49.77 -47.50
C ARG A 348 -13.28 -49.47 -47.56
N GLY A 349 -12.72 -48.65 -46.67
CA GLY A 349 -13.23 -48.08 -45.43
C GLY A 349 -12.08 -47.97 -44.42
N ARG A 350 -12.31 -47.14 -43.38
CA ARG A 350 -11.59 -47.06 -42.09
C ARG A 350 -10.14 -46.57 -42.15
N ALA A 351 -9.83 -45.42 -41.56
CA ALA A 351 -9.74 -45.10 -40.13
C ALA A 351 -8.26 -45.06 -39.72
N LEU A 352 -7.79 -43.89 -39.30
CA LEU A 352 -7.47 -43.55 -37.92
C LEU A 352 -7.49 -42.02 -37.80
#